data_AF-A0A839Q6X3-F1
#
_entry.id   AF-A0A839Q6X3-F1
#
_cell.length_a   1.000
_cell.length_b   1.000
_cell.length_c   1.000
_cell.angle_alpha   90.00
_cell.angle_beta   90.00
_cell.angle_gamma   90.00
#
_symmetry.space_group_name_H-M   'P 1'
#
loop_
_entity.id
_entity.type
_entity.pdbx_description
1 polymer ?
#
loop_
_entity_poly.entity_id
_entity_poly.type
_entity_poly.pdbx_seq_one_letter_code
_entity_poly.pdbx_strand_id
1 'polypeptide(L)'
;MLSAAEGSTDLAKLTPHRVMRELYEQAVAYWRAYAEAVPSYSPTNDPLARVATAASNAISNICSAIVYGSAASRSPLISPSPSPYGAGPVGDPDNPVRYVRKQLSVCPAWISAAQSFDNDTVEWLSTNPNTPATQWSPEQQDLQLRMATLMGKNAGEMQNLGAQSQNPVFDDFASLLAQYRRAYVQSIPTYVAADAYLANTAAELSAVNSHACRAAGAQ
;
A
#
# COMPACT_ATOMS: atom_id res chain seq x y z
N MET A 1 1.63 -15.88 14.09
CA MET A 1 2.29 -14.59 13.81
C MET A 1 3.80 -14.65 13.98
N LEU A 2 4.32 -15.19 15.09
CA LEU A 2 5.78 -15.29 15.29
C LEU A 2 6.51 -16.11 14.21
N SER A 3 6.01 -17.30 13.84
CA SER A 3 6.63 -18.11 12.78
C SER A 3 6.62 -17.43 11.40
N ALA A 4 5.57 -16.64 11.09
CA ALA A 4 5.53 -15.84 9.87
C ALA A 4 6.57 -14.71 9.92
N ALA A 5 6.74 -14.09 11.08
CA ALA A 5 7.75 -13.06 11.31
C ALA A 5 9.18 -13.61 11.16
N GLU A 6 9.45 -14.82 11.64
CA GLU A 6 10.74 -15.50 11.43
C GLU A 6 10.99 -15.74 9.94
N GLY A 7 10.05 -16.37 9.22
CA GLY A 7 10.21 -16.61 7.78
C GLY A 7 10.38 -15.33 6.95
N SER A 8 9.67 -14.26 7.29
CA SER A 8 9.83 -12.96 6.61
C SER A 8 11.12 -12.23 6.95
N THR A 9 11.74 -12.51 8.10
CA THR A 9 13.06 -11.95 8.47
C THR A 9 14.14 -12.42 7.49
N ASP A 10 14.14 -13.72 7.15
CA ASP A 10 15.11 -14.27 6.20
C ASP A 10 14.91 -13.69 4.79
N LEU A 11 13.66 -13.47 4.38
CA LEU A 11 13.35 -12.81 3.10
C LEU A 11 13.84 -11.34 3.08
N ALA A 12 13.67 -10.60 4.19
CA ALA A 12 14.16 -9.22 4.29
C ALA A 12 15.67 -9.13 4.06
N LYS A 13 16.46 -10.04 4.66
CA LYS A 13 17.93 -10.10 4.50
C LYS A 13 18.37 -10.31 3.05
N LEU A 14 17.59 -11.08 2.29
CA LEU A 14 17.89 -11.41 0.89
C LEU A 14 17.36 -10.37 -0.11
N THR A 15 16.56 -9.40 0.34
CA THR A 15 15.86 -8.46 -0.55
C THR A 15 16.68 -7.18 -0.79
N PRO A 16 17.24 -6.98 -2.00
CA PRO A 16 18.03 -5.79 -2.29
C PRO A 16 17.14 -4.56 -2.47
N HIS A 17 15.94 -4.74 -3.01
CA HIS A 17 15.01 -3.66 -3.29
C HIS A 17 14.47 -3.06 -1.99
N ARG A 18 14.86 -1.81 -1.69
CA ARG A 18 14.58 -1.11 -0.43
C ARG A 18 13.13 -1.24 0.03
N VAL A 19 12.17 -0.82 -0.78
CA VAL A 19 10.76 -0.78 -0.35
C VAL A 19 10.16 -2.18 -0.13
N MET A 20 10.67 -3.20 -0.85
CA MET A 20 10.24 -4.58 -0.63
C MET A 20 10.80 -5.11 0.69
N ARG A 21 12.06 -4.79 1.00
CA ARG A 21 12.67 -5.10 2.30
C ARG A 21 11.93 -4.40 3.43
N GLU A 22 11.60 -3.12 3.28
CA GLU A 22 10.81 -2.36 4.26
C GLU A 22 9.43 -2.99 4.48
N LEU A 23 8.75 -3.48 3.44
CA LEU A 23 7.48 -4.20 3.61
C LEU A 23 7.64 -5.47 4.46
N TYR A 24 8.68 -6.28 4.21
CA TYR A 24 8.98 -7.45 5.05
C TYR A 24 9.29 -7.03 6.50
N GLU A 25 10.18 -6.06 6.68
CA GLU A 25 10.56 -5.53 8.00
C GLU A 25 9.35 -5.01 8.77
N GLN A 26 8.45 -4.25 8.13
CA GLN A 26 7.26 -3.74 8.79
C GLN A 26 6.21 -4.82 9.05
N ALA A 27 6.07 -5.84 8.20
CA ALA A 27 5.25 -7.00 8.54
C ALA A 27 5.77 -7.69 9.82
N VAL A 28 7.08 -7.95 9.90
CA VAL A 28 7.75 -8.54 11.06
C VAL A 28 7.57 -7.69 12.33
N ALA A 29 7.88 -6.41 12.25
CA ALA A 29 7.82 -5.49 13.39
C ALA A 29 6.41 -5.40 13.99
N TYR A 30 5.39 -5.36 13.14
CA TYR A 30 4.00 -5.27 13.59
C TYR A 30 3.41 -6.62 14.03
N TRP A 31 3.81 -7.75 13.44
CA TRP A 31 3.46 -9.07 13.97
C TRP A 31 4.01 -9.30 15.37
N ARG A 32 5.28 -8.92 15.62
CA ARG A 32 5.91 -9.00 16.95
C ARG A 32 5.18 -8.10 17.94
N ALA A 33 4.95 -6.84 17.59
CA ALA A 33 4.23 -5.90 18.44
C ALA A 33 2.81 -6.37 18.78
N TYR A 34 2.07 -6.96 17.82
CA TYR A 34 0.76 -7.52 18.10
C TYR A 34 0.85 -8.75 19.01
N ALA A 35 1.78 -9.68 18.75
CA ALA A 35 1.98 -10.87 19.58
C ALA A 35 2.33 -10.52 21.04
N GLU A 36 3.15 -9.50 21.25
CA GLU A 36 3.48 -8.96 22.58
C GLU A 36 2.26 -8.36 23.29
N ALA A 37 1.30 -7.79 22.55
CA ALA A 37 0.08 -7.20 23.09
C ALA A 37 -1.01 -8.23 23.43
N VAL A 38 -0.92 -9.47 22.92
CA VAL A 38 -1.96 -10.51 23.10
C VAL A 38 -2.31 -10.77 24.58
N PRO A 39 -1.35 -10.91 25.52
CA PRO A 39 -1.67 -11.21 26.92
C PRO A 39 -2.53 -10.15 27.62
N SER A 40 -2.46 -8.91 27.16
CA SER A 40 -3.22 -7.77 27.70
C SER A 40 -4.01 -7.06 26.59
N TYR A 41 -4.53 -7.84 25.65
CA TYR A 41 -5.14 -7.34 24.43
C TYR A 41 -6.32 -6.39 24.73
N SER A 42 -6.41 -5.33 23.94
CA SER A 42 -7.57 -4.47 23.83
C SER A 42 -7.83 -4.09 22.37
N PRO A 43 -9.03 -3.61 22.00
CA PRO A 43 -9.33 -3.19 20.63
C PRO A 43 -8.39 -2.12 20.06
N THR A 44 -7.69 -1.35 20.90
CA THR A 44 -6.68 -0.38 20.43
C THR A 44 -5.43 -1.04 19.85
N ASN A 45 -5.26 -2.36 20.04
CA ASN A 45 -4.19 -3.16 19.46
C ASN A 45 -4.52 -3.68 18.05
N ASP A 46 -5.78 -3.64 17.60
CA ASP A 46 -6.20 -4.09 16.26
C ASP A 46 -5.39 -3.48 15.10
N PRO A 47 -5.07 -2.17 15.12
CA PRO A 47 -4.25 -1.58 14.08
C PRO A 47 -2.88 -2.26 13.93
N LEU A 48 -2.32 -2.86 14.99
CA LEU A 48 -1.04 -3.57 14.89
C LEU A 48 -1.14 -4.77 13.94
N ALA A 49 -2.16 -5.61 14.13
CA ALA A 49 -2.41 -6.74 13.24
C ALA A 49 -2.73 -6.28 11.81
N ARG A 50 -3.51 -5.20 11.66
CA ARG A 50 -3.90 -4.68 10.34
C ARG A 50 -2.73 -4.14 9.53
N VAL A 51 -1.73 -3.49 10.16
CA VAL A 51 -0.50 -3.12 9.45
C VAL A 51 0.22 -4.35 8.91
N ALA A 52 0.39 -5.39 9.74
CA ALA A 52 1.11 -6.58 9.32
C ALA A 52 0.38 -7.34 8.20
N THR A 53 -0.95 -7.43 8.27
CA THR A 53 -1.79 -7.99 7.20
C THR A 53 -1.68 -7.18 5.92
N ALA A 54 -1.83 -5.86 5.99
CA ALA A 54 -1.78 -5.00 4.80
C ALA A 54 -0.38 -5.04 4.13
N ALA A 55 0.70 -5.07 4.92
CA ALA A 55 2.05 -5.21 4.38
C ALA A 55 2.25 -6.55 3.66
N SER A 56 1.73 -7.63 4.24
CA SER A 56 1.77 -8.98 3.64
C SER A 56 0.94 -9.08 2.36
N ASN A 57 -0.23 -8.45 2.35
CA ASN A 57 -1.08 -8.39 1.16
C ASN A 57 -0.44 -7.52 0.08
N ALA A 58 0.20 -6.40 0.43
CA ALA A 58 0.97 -5.59 -0.52
C ALA A 58 2.08 -6.42 -1.18
N ILE A 59 2.88 -7.15 -0.40
CA ILE A 59 3.90 -8.07 -0.94
C ILE A 59 3.27 -9.08 -1.90
N SER A 60 2.17 -9.71 -1.50
CA SER A 60 1.50 -10.74 -2.29
C SER A 60 0.93 -10.20 -3.60
N ASN A 61 0.32 -9.01 -3.56
CA ASN A 61 -0.20 -8.32 -4.74
C ASN A 61 0.92 -7.83 -5.67
N ILE A 62 2.03 -7.34 -5.13
CA ILE A 62 3.23 -6.97 -5.92
C ILE A 62 3.76 -8.19 -6.67
N CYS A 63 3.96 -9.31 -5.97
CA CYS A 63 4.39 -10.56 -6.59
C CYS A 63 3.39 -11.03 -7.65
N SER A 64 2.08 -10.92 -7.39
CA SER A 64 1.05 -11.32 -8.36
C SER A 64 1.04 -10.41 -9.60
N ALA A 65 1.19 -9.09 -9.43
CA ALA A 65 1.30 -8.15 -10.54
C ALA A 65 2.54 -8.44 -11.40
N ILE A 66 3.64 -8.91 -10.81
CA ILE A 66 4.84 -9.35 -11.53
C ILE A 66 4.59 -10.67 -12.27
N VAL A 67 4.11 -11.69 -11.55
CA VAL A 67 3.89 -13.05 -12.09
C VAL A 67 2.88 -13.04 -13.23
N TYR A 68 1.80 -12.28 -13.11
CA TYR A 68 0.76 -12.16 -14.14
C TYR A 68 1.05 -11.04 -15.16
N GLY A 69 2.22 -10.40 -15.10
CA GLY A 69 2.74 -9.51 -16.15
C GLY A 69 2.20 -8.07 -16.14
N SER A 70 1.24 -7.73 -15.29
CA SER A 70 0.70 -6.36 -15.19
C SER A 70 1.75 -5.33 -14.77
N ALA A 71 2.65 -5.66 -13.83
CA ALA A 71 3.69 -4.73 -13.42
C ALA A 71 4.61 -4.36 -14.61
N ALA A 72 5.06 -5.36 -15.36
CA ALA A 72 5.95 -5.16 -16.50
C ALA A 72 5.24 -4.46 -17.68
N SER A 73 3.97 -4.77 -17.95
CA SER A 73 3.24 -4.18 -19.07
C SER A 73 2.82 -2.73 -18.83
N ARG A 74 2.59 -2.33 -17.57
CA ARG A 74 2.10 -0.98 -17.23
C ARG A 74 3.21 -0.04 -16.75
N SER A 75 4.32 -0.55 -16.22
CA SER A 75 5.44 0.28 -15.72
C SER A 75 6.01 1.27 -16.75
N PRO A 76 6.13 0.95 -18.06
CA PRO A 76 6.61 1.92 -19.05
C PRO A 76 5.65 3.09 -19.32
N LEU A 77 4.40 3.00 -18.87
CA LEU A 77 3.35 4.00 -19.16
C LEU A 77 3.27 5.09 -18.09
N ILE A 78 4.05 4.99 -17.02
CA ILE A 78 4.02 5.93 -15.90
C ILE A 78 5.37 6.61 -15.71
N SER A 79 5.33 7.87 -15.27
CA SER A 79 6.54 8.58 -14.89
C SER A 79 7.19 7.93 -13.66
N PRO A 80 8.52 7.77 -13.64
CA PRO A 80 9.23 7.29 -12.46
C PRO A 80 8.90 8.08 -11.20
N SER A 81 8.99 7.43 -10.04
CA SER A 81 8.78 8.12 -8.77
C SER A 81 9.89 9.14 -8.54
N PRO A 82 9.60 10.29 -7.91
CA PRO A 82 10.65 11.14 -7.36
C PRO A 82 11.58 10.34 -6.45
N SER A 83 12.81 10.85 -6.28
CA SER A 83 13.78 10.24 -5.38
C SER A 83 13.19 10.17 -3.95
N PRO A 84 13.33 9.02 -3.26
CA PRO A 84 12.83 8.87 -1.89
C PRO A 84 13.30 9.98 -0.96
N TYR A 85 12.44 10.37 0.00
CA TYR A 85 12.82 11.28 1.07
C TYR A 85 13.90 10.65 1.96
N GLY A 86 15.15 11.01 1.66
CA GLY A 86 16.33 10.48 2.35
C GLY A 86 16.55 8.98 2.10
N ALA A 87 17.82 8.57 2.15
CA ALA A 87 18.12 7.19 2.48
C ALA A 87 17.94 7.07 3.99
N GLY A 88 16.81 6.51 4.44
CA GLY A 88 16.70 6.07 5.82
C GLY A 88 17.87 5.12 6.14
N PRO A 89 18.33 5.03 7.40
CA PRO A 89 19.34 4.05 7.75
C PRO A 89 18.81 2.66 7.37
N VAL A 90 19.66 1.82 6.77
CA VAL A 90 19.33 0.41 6.58
C VAL A 90 19.12 -0.17 7.98
N GLY A 91 17.88 -0.56 8.27
CA GLY A 91 17.52 -1.14 9.56
C GLY A 91 18.23 -2.46 9.81
N ASP A 92 18.20 -2.93 11.05
CA ASP A 92 18.60 -4.29 11.39
C ASP A 92 17.44 -5.23 11.02
N PRO A 93 17.58 -6.09 9.99
CA PRO A 93 16.51 -6.99 9.57
C PRO A 93 16.18 -8.05 10.63
N ASP A 94 17.10 -8.36 11.55
CA ASP A 94 16.85 -9.29 12.66
C ASP A 94 15.93 -8.69 13.72
N ASN A 95 15.96 -7.36 13.86
CA ASN A 95 15.16 -6.63 14.83
C ASN A 95 14.51 -5.38 14.21
N PRO A 96 13.60 -5.57 13.24
CA PRO A 96 12.94 -4.44 12.61
C PRO A 96 11.98 -3.80 13.59
N VAL A 97 11.91 -2.49 13.48
CA VAL A 97 11.13 -1.64 14.38
C VAL A 97 10.02 -0.94 13.62
N ARG A 98 8.89 -0.74 14.31
CA ARG A 98 7.75 0.00 13.73
C ARG A 98 8.21 1.38 13.26
N TYR A 99 7.99 1.67 11.99
CA TYR A 99 8.31 2.97 11.39
C TYR A 99 7.47 4.12 11.95
N VAL A 100 6.22 3.86 12.36
CA VAL A 100 5.36 4.82 13.07
C VAL A 100 5.19 4.38 14.52
N ARG A 101 5.99 4.97 15.42
CA ARG A 101 5.89 4.73 16.89
C ARG A 101 5.13 5.82 17.63
N LYS A 102 5.08 7.01 17.05
CA LYS A 102 4.37 8.19 17.55
C LYS A 102 3.58 8.78 16.39
N GLN A 103 2.48 9.44 16.72
CA GLN A 103 1.64 10.09 15.72
C GLN A 103 2.46 11.08 14.88
N LEU A 104 2.42 10.90 13.57
CA LEU A 104 2.98 11.86 12.60
C LEU A 104 1.97 13.00 12.39
N SER A 105 2.45 14.21 12.14
CA SER A 105 1.59 15.38 11.85
C SER A 105 0.67 15.16 10.65
N VAL A 106 1.10 14.34 9.68
CA VAL A 106 0.32 14.01 8.47
C VAL A 106 -0.81 13.00 8.70
N CYS A 107 -0.82 12.27 9.83
CA CYS A 107 -1.74 11.15 10.04
C CYS A 107 -3.23 11.52 9.90
N PRO A 108 -3.74 12.62 10.47
CA PRO A 108 -5.15 13.00 10.30
C PRO A 108 -5.52 13.26 8.84
N ALA A 109 -4.67 13.98 8.10
CA ALA A 109 -4.89 14.28 6.68
C ALA A 109 -4.84 13.00 5.83
N TRP A 110 -3.87 12.11 6.09
CA TRP A 110 -3.77 10.82 5.42
C TRP A 110 -5.01 9.94 5.62
N ILE A 111 -5.46 9.79 6.86
CA ILE A 111 -6.64 8.97 7.20
C ILE A 111 -7.88 9.56 6.52
N SER A 112 -8.05 10.88 6.55
CA SER A 112 -9.16 11.56 5.90
C SER A 112 -9.16 11.38 4.37
N ALA A 113 -8.01 11.52 3.72
CA ALA A 113 -7.87 11.31 2.28
C ALA A 113 -8.15 9.86 1.87
N ALA A 114 -7.67 8.88 2.66
CA ALA A 114 -7.96 7.47 2.44
C ALA A 114 -9.46 7.17 2.57
N GLN A 115 -10.12 7.70 3.61
CA GLN A 115 -11.56 7.53 3.82
C GLN A 115 -12.41 8.19 2.73
N SER A 116 -12.04 9.38 2.26
CA SER A 116 -12.72 10.02 1.13
C SER A 116 -12.63 9.15 -0.11
N PHE A 117 -11.43 8.63 -0.41
CA PHE A 117 -11.22 7.76 -1.55
C PHE A 117 -12.06 6.47 -1.46
N ASP A 118 -12.11 5.84 -0.28
CA ASP A 118 -12.94 4.64 -0.07
C ASP A 118 -14.43 4.94 -0.33
N ASN A 119 -14.93 6.07 0.15
CA ASN A 119 -16.32 6.50 -0.07
C ASN A 119 -16.60 6.80 -1.55
N ASP A 120 -15.67 7.47 -2.24
CA ASP A 120 -15.81 7.89 -3.63
C ASP A 120 -15.68 6.72 -4.63
N THR A 121 -15.21 5.56 -4.17
CA THR A 121 -14.97 4.38 -5.01
C THR A 121 -15.93 3.21 -4.76
N VAL A 122 -16.97 3.39 -3.91
CA VAL A 122 -17.95 2.35 -3.59
C VAL A 122 -18.62 1.75 -4.83
N GLU A 123 -19.03 2.59 -5.78
CA GLU A 123 -19.64 2.15 -7.05
C GLU A 123 -18.66 1.26 -7.84
N TRP A 124 -17.40 1.68 -7.95
CA TRP A 124 -16.36 0.92 -8.64
C TRP A 124 -16.06 -0.43 -7.97
N LEU A 125 -16.01 -0.46 -6.64
CA LEU A 125 -15.79 -1.70 -5.88
C LEU A 125 -16.91 -2.74 -6.09
N SER A 126 -18.11 -2.31 -6.48
CA SER A 126 -19.21 -3.21 -6.79
C SER A 126 -19.10 -3.87 -8.18
N THR A 127 -18.16 -3.43 -9.02
CA THR A 127 -17.94 -4.00 -10.36
C THR A 127 -17.21 -5.34 -10.29
N ASN A 128 -17.34 -6.16 -11.35
CA ASN A 128 -16.58 -7.40 -11.45
C ASN A 128 -15.17 -7.11 -12.01
N PRO A 129 -14.10 -7.22 -11.20
CA PRO A 129 -12.73 -6.96 -11.66
C PRO A 129 -12.24 -7.98 -12.69
N ASN A 130 -12.95 -9.10 -12.90
CA ASN A 130 -12.58 -10.09 -13.91
C ASN A 130 -13.09 -9.75 -15.32
N THR A 131 -13.91 -8.71 -15.47
CA THR A 131 -14.42 -8.29 -16.79
C THR A 131 -13.36 -7.42 -17.50
N PRO A 132 -12.77 -7.87 -18.63
CA PRO A 132 -11.79 -7.09 -19.36
C PRO A 132 -12.42 -5.89 -20.08
N ALA A 133 -11.61 -4.88 -20.43
CA ALA A 133 -12.09 -3.67 -21.10
C ALA A 133 -12.88 -3.93 -22.38
N THR A 134 -12.54 -4.99 -23.13
CA THR A 134 -13.22 -5.39 -24.36
C THR A 134 -14.66 -5.87 -24.16
N GLN A 135 -15.06 -6.14 -22.92
CA GLN A 135 -16.39 -6.63 -22.55
C GLN A 135 -17.19 -5.62 -21.71
N TRP A 136 -16.65 -4.43 -21.47
CA TRP A 136 -17.38 -3.41 -20.71
C TRP A 136 -18.56 -2.85 -21.50
N SER A 137 -19.68 -2.65 -20.81
CA SER A 137 -20.78 -1.83 -21.31
C SER A 137 -20.36 -0.35 -21.40
N PRO A 138 -21.08 0.49 -22.14
CA PRO A 138 -20.82 1.94 -22.18
C PRO A 138 -20.83 2.59 -20.78
N GLU A 139 -21.72 2.14 -19.89
CA GLU A 139 -21.81 2.64 -18.51
C GLU A 139 -20.60 2.22 -17.67
N GLN A 140 -20.11 0.99 -17.86
CA GLN A 140 -18.88 0.53 -17.22
C GLN A 140 -17.66 1.29 -17.73
N GLN A 141 -17.61 1.60 -19.04
CA GLN A 141 -16.54 2.43 -19.60
C GLN A 141 -16.55 3.83 -19.00
N ASP A 142 -17.71 4.47 -18.90
CA ASP A 142 -17.85 5.79 -18.26
C ASP A 142 -17.38 5.76 -16.80
N LEU A 143 -17.85 4.77 -16.03
CA LEU A 143 -17.42 4.59 -14.63
C LEU A 143 -15.90 4.46 -14.53
N GLN A 144 -15.27 3.65 -15.38
CA GLN A 144 -13.82 3.46 -15.36
C GLN A 144 -13.07 4.74 -15.72
N LEU A 145 -13.57 5.55 -16.66
CA LEU A 145 -12.98 6.87 -16.98
C LEU A 145 -13.12 7.87 -15.82
N ARG A 146 -14.26 7.88 -15.12
CA ARG A 146 -14.43 8.67 -13.89
C ARG A 146 -13.43 8.23 -12.82
N MET A 147 -13.28 6.93 -12.61
CA MET A 147 -12.31 6.37 -11.66
C MET A 147 -10.87 6.67 -12.03
N ALA A 148 -10.52 6.67 -13.32
CA ALA A 148 -9.19 7.07 -13.80
C ALA A 148 -8.79 8.46 -13.26
N THR A 149 -9.71 9.42 -13.36
CA THR A 149 -9.51 10.79 -12.88
C THR A 149 -9.39 10.85 -11.35
N LEU A 150 -10.30 10.17 -10.64
CA LEU A 150 -10.31 10.15 -9.18
C LEU A 150 -9.04 9.50 -8.61
N MET A 151 -8.67 8.32 -9.12
CA MET A 151 -7.47 7.59 -8.72
C MET A 151 -6.18 8.35 -9.05
N GLY A 152 -6.13 9.06 -10.18
CA GLY A 152 -5.00 9.92 -10.54
C GLY A 152 -4.80 11.07 -9.55
N LYS A 153 -5.89 11.74 -9.15
CA LYS A 153 -5.86 12.79 -8.11
C LYS A 153 -5.42 12.24 -6.76
N ASN A 154 -6.03 11.14 -6.33
CA ASN A 154 -5.69 10.49 -5.06
C ASN A 154 -4.22 10.03 -5.04
N ALA A 155 -3.68 9.48 -6.13
CA ALA A 155 -2.26 9.13 -6.20
C ALA A 155 -1.34 10.33 -5.96
N GLY A 156 -1.69 11.51 -6.50
CA GLY A 156 -0.94 12.75 -6.25
C GLY A 156 -1.05 13.23 -4.80
N GLU A 157 -2.26 13.24 -4.25
CA GLU A 157 -2.51 13.66 -2.87
C GLU A 157 -1.77 12.78 -1.85
N MET A 158 -1.91 11.45 -1.98
CA MET A 158 -1.25 10.50 -1.07
C MET A 158 0.27 10.61 -1.16
N GLN A 159 0.84 10.74 -2.37
CA GLN A 159 2.29 10.97 -2.52
C GLN A 159 2.74 12.27 -1.83
N ASN A 160 1.97 13.36 -1.96
CA ASN A 160 2.31 14.63 -1.34
C ASN A 160 2.26 14.56 0.19
N LEU A 161 1.28 13.84 0.76
CA LEU A 161 1.20 13.60 2.20
C LEU A 161 2.36 12.72 2.69
N GLY A 162 2.76 11.73 1.89
CA GLY A 162 3.96 10.92 2.10
C GLY A 162 5.21 11.78 2.26
N ALA A 163 5.46 12.67 1.30
CA ALA A 163 6.61 13.57 1.31
C ALA A 163 6.63 14.53 2.51
N GLN A 164 5.47 14.91 3.03
CA GLN A 164 5.32 15.77 4.20
C GLN A 164 5.47 15.03 5.54
N SER A 165 5.50 13.70 5.53
CA SER A 165 5.51 12.87 6.74
C SER A 165 6.78 13.00 7.57
N GLN A 166 7.88 13.46 6.95
CA GLN A 166 9.24 13.43 7.51
C GLN A 166 9.67 12.03 7.99
N ASN A 167 9.05 10.97 7.45
CA ASN A 167 9.33 9.59 7.77
C ASN A 167 9.64 8.81 6.48
N PRO A 168 10.90 8.37 6.28
CA PRO A 168 11.33 7.75 5.02
C PRO A 168 10.47 6.55 4.60
N VAL A 169 10.17 5.62 5.52
CA VAL A 169 9.37 4.43 5.20
C VAL A 169 7.92 4.79 4.86
N PHE A 170 7.36 5.79 5.54
CA PHE A 170 6.01 6.29 5.24
C PHE A 170 5.93 6.90 3.84
N ASP A 171 6.94 7.70 3.47
CA ASP A 171 7.08 8.29 2.14
C ASP A 171 7.32 7.23 1.05
N ASP A 172 8.16 6.23 1.33
CA ASP A 172 8.42 5.11 0.42
C ASP A 172 7.13 4.35 0.08
N PHE A 173 6.31 4.04 1.08
CA PHE A 173 5.01 3.38 0.87
C PHE A 173 4.01 4.28 0.13
N ALA A 174 3.98 5.59 0.44
CA ALA A 174 3.12 6.54 -0.24
C ALA A 174 3.50 6.74 -1.72
N SER A 175 4.79 6.82 -2.00
CA SER A 175 5.32 6.91 -3.35
C SER A 175 5.05 5.63 -4.15
N LEU A 176 5.26 4.45 -3.54
CA LEU A 176 4.96 3.18 -4.19
C LEU A 176 3.45 3.03 -4.47
N LEU A 177 2.59 3.41 -3.52
CA LEU A 177 1.13 3.46 -3.71
C LEU A 177 0.77 4.28 -4.94
N ALA A 178 1.34 5.48 -5.04
CA ALA A 178 1.03 6.40 -6.13
C ALA A 178 1.47 5.83 -7.49
N GLN A 179 2.62 5.14 -7.55
CA GLN A 179 3.07 4.46 -8.76
C GLN A 179 2.12 3.34 -9.20
N TYR A 180 1.75 2.43 -8.29
CA TYR A 180 0.81 1.35 -8.61
C TYR A 180 -0.57 1.87 -9.00
N ARG A 181 -1.06 2.92 -8.32
CA ARG A 181 -2.33 3.56 -8.67
C ARG A 181 -2.29 4.22 -10.04
N ARG A 182 -1.21 4.92 -10.39
CA ARG A 182 -1.02 5.48 -11.74
C ARG A 182 -0.92 4.38 -12.80
N ALA A 183 -0.26 3.26 -12.50
CA ALA A 183 -0.15 2.13 -13.41
C ALA A 183 -1.53 1.52 -13.72
N TYR A 184 -2.37 1.36 -12.69
CA TYR A 184 -3.75 0.93 -12.86
C TYR A 184 -4.57 1.93 -13.69
N VAL A 185 -4.42 3.23 -13.45
CA VAL A 185 -5.09 4.27 -14.26
C VAL A 185 -4.71 4.14 -15.74
N GLN A 186 -3.42 3.91 -16.04
CA GLN A 186 -2.94 3.71 -17.41
C GLN A 186 -3.41 2.38 -18.03
N SER A 187 -3.79 1.40 -17.22
CA SER A 187 -4.28 0.12 -17.73
C SER A 187 -5.74 0.18 -18.19
N ILE A 188 -6.54 1.14 -17.71
CA ILE A 188 -7.99 1.22 -17.94
C ILE A 188 -8.39 1.04 -19.43
N PRO A 189 -7.77 1.71 -20.42
CA PRO A 189 -8.16 1.55 -21.83
C PRO A 189 -7.97 0.13 -22.38
N THR A 190 -7.07 -0.65 -21.78
CA THR A 190 -6.70 -2.01 -22.22
C THR A 190 -6.75 -2.99 -21.05
N TYR A 191 -7.67 -2.76 -20.12
CA TYR A 191 -7.72 -3.45 -18.85
C TYR A 191 -7.92 -4.94 -19.03
N VAL A 192 -7.13 -5.71 -18.29
CA VAL A 192 -7.30 -7.15 -18.09
C VAL A 192 -7.35 -7.46 -16.60
N ALA A 193 -7.94 -8.60 -16.22
CA ALA A 193 -8.15 -8.96 -14.81
C ALA A 193 -6.87 -8.91 -13.95
N ALA A 194 -5.71 -9.25 -14.52
CA ALA A 194 -4.43 -9.17 -13.82
C ALA A 194 -4.07 -7.75 -13.35
N ASP A 195 -4.58 -6.71 -14.02
CA ASP A 195 -4.33 -5.32 -13.62
C ASP A 195 -5.00 -4.98 -12.28
N ALA A 196 -5.98 -5.78 -11.80
CA ALA A 196 -6.54 -5.63 -10.45
C ALA A 196 -5.48 -5.70 -9.35
N TYR A 197 -4.40 -6.47 -9.54
CA TYR A 197 -3.29 -6.52 -8.59
C TYR A 197 -2.59 -5.16 -8.42
N LEU A 198 -2.62 -4.29 -9.44
CA LEU A 198 -2.09 -2.93 -9.34
C LEU A 198 -2.95 -2.07 -8.40
N ALA A 199 -4.27 -2.11 -8.57
CA ALA A 199 -5.20 -1.40 -7.69
C ALA A 199 -5.13 -1.92 -6.24
N ASN A 200 -5.09 -3.24 -6.07
CA ASN A 200 -4.98 -3.86 -4.74
C ASN A 200 -3.67 -3.49 -4.05
N THR A 201 -2.54 -3.50 -4.77
CA THR A 201 -1.25 -3.06 -4.21
C THR A 201 -1.33 -1.63 -3.67
N ALA A 202 -1.92 -0.71 -4.44
CA ALA A 202 -2.09 0.67 -3.99
C ALA A 202 -3.02 0.78 -2.77
N ALA A 203 -4.11 0.00 -2.72
CA ALA A 203 -5.01 -0.03 -1.58
C ALA A 203 -4.31 -0.55 -0.31
N GLU A 204 -3.53 -1.62 -0.41
CA GLU A 204 -2.83 -2.21 0.73
C GLU A 204 -1.72 -1.29 1.26
N LEU A 205 -0.97 -0.63 0.38
CA LEU A 205 0.00 0.39 0.80
C LEU A 205 -0.67 1.58 1.49
N SER A 206 -1.88 1.94 1.07
CA SER A 206 -2.70 2.97 1.75
C SER A 206 -3.07 2.52 3.15
N ALA A 207 -3.53 1.27 3.26
CA ALA A 207 -3.96 0.66 4.50
C ALA A 207 -2.79 0.50 5.50
N VAL A 208 -1.60 0.13 5.04
CA VAL A 208 -0.38 0.04 5.87
C VAL A 208 -0.15 1.36 6.61
N ASN A 209 -0.09 2.48 5.89
CA ASN A 209 0.13 3.81 6.50
C ASN A 209 -1.05 4.25 7.38
N SER A 210 -2.29 4.03 6.95
CA SER A 210 -3.48 4.36 7.74
C SER A 210 -3.52 3.61 9.08
N HIS A 211 -3.24 2.31 9.07
CA HIS A 211 -3.22 1.50 10.27
C HIS A 211 -1.99 1.78 11.15
N ALA A 212 -0.84 2.14 10.55
CA ALA A 212 0.34 2.54 11.31
C ALA A 212 0.08 3.85 12.08
N CYS A 213 -0.59 4.82 11.46
CA CYS A 213 -1.07 6.03 12.13
C CYS A 213 -2.01 5.72 13.30
N ARG A 214 -3.02 4.86 13.09
CA ARG A 214 -3.96 4.45 14.16
C ARG A 214 -3.26 3.69 15.29
N ALA A 215 -2.30 2.82 14.97
CA ALA A 215 -1.48 2.11 15.95
C ALA A 215 -0.60 3.05 16.81
N ALA A 216 -0.39 4.28 16.34
CA ALA A 216 0.35 5.32 17.06
C ALA A 216 -0.57 6.35 17.75
N GLY A 217 -1.90 6.12 17.75
CA GLY A 217 -2.88 6.93 18.46
C GLY A 217 -3.62 7.97 17.62
N ALA A 218 -3.43 8.00 16.29
CA ALA A 218 -4.24 8.87 15.43
C ALA A 218 -5.69 8.35 15.34
N GLN A 219 -6.65 9.28 15.29
CA GLN A 219 -8.07 9.01 15.10
C GLN A 219 -8.47 9.34 13.65
#